data_AF-A0A2H9PL72-F1
#
_entry.id   AF-A0A2H9PL72-F1
#
_cell.length_a   1.000
_cell.length_b   1.000
_cell.length_c   1.000
_cell.angle_alpha   90.00
_cell.angle_beta   90.00
_cell.angle_gamma   90.00
#
_symmetry.space_group_name_H-M   'P 1'
#
loop_
_entity.id
_entity.type
_entity.pdbx_description
1 polymer ?
#
loop_
_entity_poly.entity_id
_entity_poly.type
_entity_poly.pdbx_seq_one_letter_code
_entity_poly.pdbx_strand_id
1 'polypeptide(L)'
;MTLNGKTLRWTDQSLGALLVLGGKIASIPELLTRPRPVADVRSIAVVRLWAVGEAVLTLPMVRELRRQHPHARIDAITTSRVSAVLRMSGLFDE
;
A
#
# COMPACT_ATOMS: atom_id res chain seq x y z
N MET A 1 5.07 -37.96 33.62
CA MET A 1 3.78 -37.60 33.01
C MET A 1 4.03 -37.28 31.55
N THR A 2 4.09 -38.31 30.70
CA THR A 2 4.48 -38.22 29.28
C THR A 2 3.30 -37.72 28.47
N LEU A 3 3.31 -36.44 28.10
CA LEU A 3 2.31 -35.85 27.21
C LEU A 3 2.48 -36.45 25.80
N ASN A 4 1.40 -37.09 25.36
CA ASN A 4 1.28 -37.81 24.10
C ASN A 4 1.42 -36.83 22.91
N GLY A 5 2.39 -37.05 22.02
CA GLY A 5 2.70 -36.13 20.90
C GLY A 5 1.56 -35.86 19.92
N LYS A 6 0.49 -36.68 19.95
CA LYS A 6 -0.75 -36.45 19.20
C LYS A 6 -1.57 -35.27 19.74
N THR A 7 -1.52 -35.01 21.05
CA THR A 7 -2.29 -33.93 21.69
C THR A 7 -1.68 -32.55 21.40
N LEU A 8 -0.36 -32.46 21.28
CA LEU A 8 0.35 -31.21 21.02
C LEU A 8 0.12 -30.68 19.59
N ARG A 9 0.06 -31.59 18.60
CA ARG A 9 -0.23 -31.21 17.19
C ARG A 9 -1.67 -30.73 17.00
N TRP A 10 -2.60 -31.22 17.82
CA TRP A 10 -4.02 -30.85 17.73
C TRP A 10 -4.26 -29.43 18.27
N THR A 11 -3.65 -29.08 19.40
CA THR A 11 -3.73 -27.72 19.95
C THR A 11 -3.17 -26.65 19.01
N ASP A 12 -2.06 -26.94 18.33
CA ASP A 12 -1.42 -25.97 17.42
C ASP A 12 -2.25 -25.73 16.14
N GLN A 13 -2.84 -26.79 15.59
CA GLN A 13 -3.67 -26.70 14.38
C GLN A 13 -5.02 -26.00 14.66
N SER A 14 -5.60 -26.23 15.84
CA SER A 14 -6.85 -25.58 16.24
C SER A 14 -6.65 -24.10 16.56
N LEU A 15 -5.56 -23.73 17.25
CA LEU A 15 -5.25 -22.32 17.56
C LEU A 15 -4.93 -21.53 16.29
N GLY A 16 -4.16 -22.10 15.36
CA GLY A 16 -3.85 -21.45 14.08
C GLY A 16 -5.09 -21.20 13.22
N ALA A 17 -5.99 -22.19 13.09
CA ALA A 17 -7.22 -22.04 12.32
C ALA A 17 -8.16 -20.98 12.94
N LEU A 18 -8.25 -20.94 14.27
CA LEU A 18 -9.09 -19.98 14.98
C LEU A 18 -8.58 -18.54 14.83
N LEU A 19 -7.26 -18.36 14.83
CA LEU A 19 -6.61 -17.05 14.64
C LEU A 19 -6.77 -16.53 13.19
N VAL A 20 -6.69 -17.42 12.21
CA VAL A 20 -6.91 -17.08 10.78
C VAL A 20 -8.38 -16.77 10.50
N LEU A 21 -9.32 -17.57 11.03
CA LEU A 21 -10.76 -17.33 10.87
C LEU A 21 -11.20 -16.07 11.63
N GLY A 22 -10.72 -15.87 12.87
CA GLY A 22 -10.99 -14.67 13.66
C GLY A 22 -10.43 -13.41 13.01
N GLY A 23 -9.20 -13.46 12.49
CA GLY A 23 -8.58 -12.36 11.76
C GLY A 23 -9.34 -11.98 10.49
N LYS A 24 -9.82 -12.98 9.72
CA LYS A 24 -10.68 -12.73 8.56
C LYS A 24 -12.02 -12.11 8.95
N ILE A 25 -12.68 -12.61 9.99
CA ILE A 25 -13.97 -12.06 10.44
C ILE A 25 -13.83 -10.62 10.95
N ALA A 26 -12.74 -10.31 11.65
CA ALA A 26 -12.47 -8.96 12.16
C ALA A 26 -12.11 -7.95 11.06
N SER A 27 -11.58 -8.40 9.91
CA SER A 27 -11.20 -7.54 8.77
C SER A 27 -12.25 -7.44 7.66
N ILE A 28 -13.34 -8.23 7.72
CA ILE A 28 -14.51 -8.10 6.82
C ILE A 28 -15.14 -6.69 6.82
N PRO A 29 -15.30 -5.99 7.97
CA PRO A 29 -15.87 -4.64 7.97
C PRO A 29 -15.01 -3.64 7.21
N GLU A 30 -13.70 -3.80 7.26
CA GLU A 30 -12.71 -2.93 6.59
C GLU A 30 -12.56 -3.27 5.10
N LEU A 31 -12.83 -4.52 4.71
CA LEU A 31 -12.94 -4.92 3.31
C LEU A 31 -14.24 -4.40 2.64
N LEU A 32 -15.29 -4.18 3.43
CA LEU A 32 -16.59 -3.66 2.99
C LEU A 32 -16.68 -2.13 3.01
N THR A 33 -15.63 -1.43 3.46
CA THR A 33 -15.55 0.03 3.32
C THR A 33 -15.55 0.38 1.84
N ARG A 34 -16.73 0.76 1.33
CA ARG A 34 -16.89 1.23 -0.06
C ARG A 34 -15.87 2.34 -0.30
N PRO A 35 -15.10 2.29 -1.41
CA PRO A 35 -14.31 3.45 -1.80
C PRO A 35 -15.28 4.62 -1.91
N ARG A 36 -15.08 5.63 -1.05
CA ARG A 36 -15.87 6.86 -1.14
C ARG A 36 -15.68 7.40 -2.56
N PRO A 37 -16.74 7.80 -3.27
CA PRO A 37 -16.58 8.46 -4.56
C PRO A 37 -15.67 9.66 -4.31
N VAL A 38 -14.48 9.60 -4.89
CA VAL A 38 -13.46 10.62 -4.68
C VAL A 38 -13.97 11.85 -5.41
N ALA A 39 -14.42 12.85 -4.64
CA ALA A 39 -14.72 14.17 -5.19
C ALA A 39 -13.51 14.71 -5.95
N ASP A 40 -13.74 15.69 -6.83
CA ASP A 40 -12.70 16.32 -7.67
C ASP A 40 -11.34 16.40 -6.98
N VAL A 41 -10.40 15.59 -7.48
CA VAL A 41 -9.10 15.36 -6.84
C VAL A 41 -8.25 16.60 -7.08
N ARG A 42 -8.03 17.39 -6.03
CA ARG A 42 -7.23 18.62 -6.11
C ARG A 42 -5.75 18.42 -5.82
N SER A 43 -5.40 17.37 -5.07
CA SER A 43 -4.02 17.12 -4.64
C SER A 43 -3.76 15.62 -4.44
N ILE A 44 -2.61 15.15 -4.90
CA ILE A 44 -2.16 13.76 -4.84
C ILE A 44 -0.75 13.75 -4.25
N ALA A 45 -0.54 13.01 -3.16
CA ALA A 45 0.78 12.78 -2.59
C ALA A 45 1.26 11.37 -2.96
N VAL A 46 2.41 11.28 -3.63
CA VAL A 46 3.05 10.02 -4.00
C VAL A 46 4.20 9.75 -3.03
N VAL A 47 4.05 8.73 -2.19
CA VAL A 47 5.10 8.34 -1.23
C VAL A 47 6.02 7.31 -1.86
N ARG A 48 7.26 7.71 -2.16
CA ARG A 48 8.30 6.80 -2.64
C ARG A 48 9.64 7.04 -1.95
N LEU A 49 9.92 6.19 -0.97
CA LEU A 49 11.10 6.31 -0.10
C LEU A 49 12.33 5.51 -0.59
N TRP A 50 12.09 4.49 -1.42
CA TRP A 50 13.09 3.47 -1.77
C TRP A 50 13.73 3.71 -3.14
N ALA A 51 14.72 2.88 -3.47
CA ALA A 51 15.74 3.04 -4.49
C ALA A 51 15.31 3.72 -5.82
N VAL A 52 16.29 4.36 -6.48
CA VAL A 52 16.12 5.07 -7.76
C VAL A 52 15.42 4.23 -8.83
N GLY A 53 15.71 2.92 -8.91
CA GLY A 53 15.05 2.03 -9.88
C GLY A 53 13.53 1.98 -9.70
N GLU A 54 13.04 1.92 -8.46
CA GLU A 54 11.60 1.92 -8.18
C GLU A 54 10.95 3.27 -8.44
N ALA A 55 11.70 4.35 -8.26
CA ALA A 55 11.27 5.71 -8.59
C ALA A 55 11.04 5.87 -10.10
N VAL A 56 11.90 5.28 -10.94
CA VAL A 56 11.71 5.28 -12.39
C VAL A 56 10.49 4.45 -12.79
N LEU A 57 10.29 3.28 -12.17
CA LEU A 57 9.15 2.41 -12.43
C LEU A 57 7.80 3.00 -12.00
N THR A 58 7.80 4.06 -11.18
CA THR A 58 6.59 4.78 -10.78
C THR A 58 6.21 5.92 -11.72
N LEU A 59 7.09 6.36 -12.63
CA LEU A 59 6.80 7.45 -13.57
C LEU A 59 5.60 7.18 -14.50
N PRO A 60 5.40 5.97 -15.07
CA PRO A 60 4.23 5.70 -15.91
C PRO A 60 2.91 5.83 -15.14
N MET A 61 2.89 5.41 -13.87
CA MET A 61 1.74 5.59 -12.99
C MET A 61 1.44 7.07 -12.77
N VAL A 62 2.46 7.90 -12.52
CA VAL A 62 2.27 9.34 -12.30
C VAL A 62 1.80 10.05 -13.57
N ARG A 63 2.31 9.64 -14.74
CA ARG A 63 1.84 10.13 -16.03
C ARG A 63 0.35 9.87 -16.24
N GLU A 64 -0.12 8.68 -15.87
CA GLU A 64 -1.52 8.32 -15.95
C GLU A 64 -2.38 9.07 -14.93
N LEU A 65 -1.87 9.28 -13.71
CA LEU A 65 -2.54 10.12 -12.70
C LEU A 65 -2.74 11.56 -13.19
N ARG A 66 -1.73 12.17 -13.82
CA ARG A 66 -1.86 13.51 -14.41
C ARG A 66 -2.89 13.54 -15.54
N ARG A 67 -2.97 12.47 -16.36
CA ARG A 67 -3.96 12.37 -17.44
C ARG A 67 -5.39 12.29 -16.90
N GLN A 68 -5.60 11.54 -15.82
CA GLN A 68 -6.92 11.37 -15.19
C GLN A 68 -7.32 12.58 -14.33
N HIS A 69 -6.34 13.27 -13.76
CA HIS A 69 -6.52 14.44 -12.90
C HIS A 69 -5.63 15.60 -13.35
N PRO A 70 -5.96 16.26 -14.49
CA PRO A 70 -5.11 17.28 -15.11
C PRO A 70 -4.91 18.53 -14.24
N HIS A 71 -5.85 18.81 -13.33
CA HIS A 71 -5.81 19.96 -12.42
C HIS A 71 -5.30 19.61 -11.02
N ALA A 72 -5.09 18.33 -10.71
CA ALA A 72 -4.57 17.93 -9.41
C ALA A 72 -3.11 18.32 -9.29
N ARG A 73 -2.72 18.88 -8.14
CA ARG A 73 -1.32 19.00 -7.75
C ARG A 73 -0.76 17.62 -7.40
N ILE A 74 0.43 17.26 -7.89
CA ILE A 74 1.06 15.96 -7.61
C ILE A 74 2.43 16.17 -6.96
N ASP A 75 2.53 15.85 -5.66
CA ASP A 75 3.74 16.04 -4.86
C ASP A 75 4.39 14.69 -4.53
N ALA A 76 5.73 14.65 -4.45
CA ALA A 76 6.48 13.43 -4.10
C ALA A 76 7.09 13.49 -2.70
N ILE A 77 6.71 12.55 -1.83
CA ILE A 77 7.41 12.32 -0.56
C ILE A 77 8.51 11.29 -0.80
N THR A 78 9.76 11.76 -0.78
CA THR A 78 10.93 10.94 -1.10
C THR A 78 12.16 11.32 -0.29
N THR A 79 13.23 10.52 -0.42
CA THR A 79 14.53 10.84 0.16
C THR A 79 15.37 11.73 -0.77
N SER A 80 16.33 12.48 -0.23
CA SER A 80 17.19 13.39 -1.02
C SER A 80 17.98 12.68 -2.13
N ARG A 81 18.25 11.38 -1.99
CA ARG A 81 18.94 10.57 -3.01
C ARG A 81 18.06 10.37 -4.26
N VAL A 82 16.76 10.25 -4.06
CA VAL A 82 15.79 9.91 -5.12
C VAL A 82 15.15 11.18 -5.70
N SER A 83 15.11 12.27 -4.94
CA SER A 83 14.49 13.53 -5.35
C SER A 83 15.04 14.09 -6.66
N ALA A 84 16.34 13.94 -6.93
CA ALA A 84 16.94 14.41 -8.18
C ALA A 84 16.30 13.75 -9.41
N VAL A 85 16.11 12.43 -9.37
CA VAL A 85 15.55 11.66 -10.49
C VAL A 85 14.07 11.98 -10.70
N LEU A 86 13.32 12.12 -9.60
CA LEU A 86 11.91 12.51 -9.69
C LEU A 86 11.74 13.93 -10.24
N ARG A 87 12.59 14.88 -9.82
CA ARG A 87 12.57 16.25 -10.37
C ARG A 87 12.91 16.29 -11.86
N MET A 88 13.89 15.49 -12.31
CA MET A 88 14.26 15.39 -13.73
C MET A 88 13.11 14.90 -14.62
N SER A 89 12.13 14.19 -14.07
CA SER A 89 10.97 13.71 -14.85
C SER A 89 10.01 14.83 -15.24
N GLY A 90 9.98 15.94 -14.51
CA GLY A 90 9.02 17.04 -14.73
C GLY A 90 7.55 16.68 -14.50
N LEU A 91 7.26 15.52 -13.88
CA LEU A 91 5.88 15.05 -13.65
C LEU A 91 5.29 15.51 -12.30
N PHE A 92 6.15 15.89 -11.37
CA PHE A 92 5.80 16.31 -10.00
C PHE A 92 5.92 17.82 -9.86
N ASP A 93 5.01 18.39 -9.05
CA ASP A 93 4.96 19.82 -8.77
C ASP A 93 5.91 20.21 -7.61
N GLU A 94 6.08 19.32 -6.62
CA GLU A 94 7.01 19.48 -5.48
C GLU A 94 7.77 18.19 -5.15
#